data_AF-A0A3Q2PBZ5-F1
#
_entry.id   AF-A0A3Q2PBZ5-F1
#
_cell.length_a   1.000
_cell.length_b   1.000
_cell.length_c   1.000
_cell.angle_alpha   90.00
_cell.angle_beta   90.00
_cell.angle_gamma   90.00
#
_symmetry.space_group_name_H-M   'P 1'
#
loop_
_entity.id
_entity.type
_entity.pdbx_description
1 polymer ?
#
loop_
_entity_poly.entity_id
_entity_poly.type
_entity_poly.pdbx_seq_one_letter_code
_entity_poly.pdbx_strand_id
1 'polypeptide(L)'
;PPASPTTLNLGAICQKGHCRPRYLASFFPRSGASHFRRRGKAINRLESWYSLCCGKPEAQKLCCAQQAWKLALSQFCVEEFSTKTLAYECCEFKGDARWSCFDSELPNPDYSCVQGYTAPAVLSE
;
A
#
# COMPACT_ATOMS: atom_id res chain seq x y z
N PRO A 1 5.83 6.14 1.01
CA PRO A 1 5.29 4.91 0.38
C PRO A 1 5.35 3.73 1.35
N PRO A 2 4.62 2.62 1.13
CA PRO A 2 4.80 1.40 1.91
C PRO A 2 6.10 0.69 1.50
N ALA A 3 6.86 0.17 2.46
CA ALA A 3 8.12 -0.52 2.20
C ALA A 3 7.93 -1.85 1.47
N SER A 4 8.88 -2.20 0.61
CA SER A 4 8.90 -3.49 -0.07
C SER A 4 8.96 -4.63 0.97
N PRO A 5 8.16 -5.71 0.79
CA PRO A 5 8.22 -6.86 1.68
C PRO A 5 9.56 -7.58 1.60
N THR A 6 10.15 -7.80 2.77
CA THR A 6 11.38 -8.55 3.00
C THR A 6 11.15 -9.58 4.10
N THR A 7 12.09 -10.51 4.28
CA THR A 7 12.04 -11.44 5.43
C THR A 7 12.05 -10.72 6.78
N LEU A 8 12.65 -9.52 6.85
CA LEU A 8 12.77 -8.74 8.09
C LEU A 8 11.45 -8.10 8.51
N ASN A 9 10.67 -7.60 7.55
CA ASN A 9 9.42 -6.88 7.84
C ASN A 9 8.14 -7.71 7.62
N LEU A 10 8.23 -8.92 7.04
CA LEU A 10 7.08 -9.78 6.76
C LEU A 10 6.25 -10.12 8.01
N GLY A 11 6.92 -10.39 9.14
CA GLY A 11 6.24 -10.64 10.41
C GLY A 11 5.37 -9.45 10.83
N ALA A 12 5.92 -8.23 10.73
CA ALA A 12 5.17 -7.01 11.02
C ALA A 12 4.02 -6.79 10.04
N ILE A 13 4.24 -7.02 8.73
CA ILE A 13 3.19 -6.91 7.70
C ILE A 13 1.98 -7.78 8.06
N CYS A 14 2.21 -9.00 8.56
CA CYS A 14 1.14 -9.94 8.87
C CYS A 14 0.51 -9.70 10.24
N GLN A 15 1.29 -9.37 11.26
CA GLN A 15 0.80 -9.28 12.64
C GLN A 15 0.22 -7.91 12.97
N LYS A 16 0.70 -6.84 12.34
CA LYS A 16 0.36 -5.45 12.66
C LYS A 16 -0.67 -4.84 11.70
N GLY A 17 -1.28 -5.63 10.81
CA GLY A 17 -2.30 -5.12 9.87
C GLY A 17 -3.44 -4.36 10.55
N HIS A 18 -3.84 -4.79 11.75
CA HIS A 18 -4.96 -4.22 12.52
C HIS A 18 -4.70 -2.80 13.08
N CYS A 19 -3.46 -2.33 13.13
CA CYS A 19 -3.08 -1.03 13.69
C CYS A 19 -2.43 -0.12 12.63
N ARG A 20 -2.53 -0.47 11.34
CA ARG A 20 -2.03 0.32 10.22
C ARG A 20 -3.16 1.13 9.57
N PRO A 21 -2.91 2.36 9.11
CA PRO A 21 -3.94 3.23 8.55
C PRO A 21 -4.77 2.58 7.44
N ARG A 22 -6.05 2.91 7.42
CA ARG A 22 -6.99 2.69 6.33
C ARG A 22 -7.58 4.03 5.95
N TYR A 23 -7.93 4.21 4.69
CA TYR A 23 -8.36 5.48 4.17
C TYR A 23 -9.74 5.34 3.53
N LEU A 24 -10.80 5.42 4.34
CA LEU A 24 -12.18 5.34 3.86
C LEU A 24 -12.53 6.58 3.04
N ALA A 25 -13.47 6.45 2.11
CA ALA A 25 -13.95 7.57 1.30
C ALA A 25 -14.46 8.75 2.17
N SER A 26 -15.03 8.45 3.33
CA SER A 26 -15.52 9.44 4.31
C SER A 26 -14.42 10.31 4.94
N PHE A 27 -13.15 9.90 4.88
CA PHE A 27 -12.04 10.66 5.44
C PHE A 27 -11.61 11.83 4.54
N PHE A 28 -12.12 11.86 3.30
CA PHE A 28 -11.73 12.85 2.31
C PHE A 28 -12.85 13.87 2.06
N PRO A 29 -12.53 15.19 2.00
CA PRO A 29 -13.47 16.22 1.58
C PRO A 29 -14.16 15.87 0.26
N ARG A 30 -15.41 16.29 0.06
CA ARG A 30 -16.23 15.93 -1.13
C ARG A 30 -15.54 16.27 -2.45
N SER A 31 -14.87 17.42 -2.52
CA SER A 31 -14.11 17.90 -3.68
C SER A 31 -12.65 18.22 -3.32
N GLY A 32 -11.79 18.37 -4.32
CA GLY A 32 -10.38 18.80 -4.11
C GLY A 32 -9.43 17.74 -3.55
N ALA A 33 -9.89 16.54 -3.21
CA ALA A 33 -9.09 15.49 -2.57
C ALA A 33 -8.88 14.23 -3.42
N SER A 34 -9.08 14.30 -4.75
CA SER A 34 -9.01 13.14 -5.65
C SER A 34 -7.67 12.40 -5.59
N HIS A 35 -6.56 13.13 -5.56
CA HIS A 35 -5.22 12.56 -5.47
C HIS A 35 -4.98 11.83 -4.13
N PHE A 36 -5.44 12.39 -3.00
CA PHE A 36 -5.35 11.71 -1.71
C PHE A 36 -6.23 10.46 -1.64
N ARG A 37 -7.42 10.48 -2.27
CA ARG A 37 -8.30 9.31 -2.38
C ARG A 37 -7.62 8.17 -3.12
N ARG A 38 -6.94 8.43 -4.25
CA ARG A 38 -6.21 7.40 -5.01
C ARG A 38 -5.07 6.78 -4.20
N ARG A 39 -4.30 7.62 -3.48
CA ARG A 39 -3.28 7.12 -2.53
C ARG A 39 -3.91 6.23 -1.44
N GLY A 40 -5.01 6.69 -0.84
CA GLY A 40 -5.75 5.94 0.17
C GLY A 40 -6.26 4.60 -0.35
N LYS A 41 -6.83 4.58 -1.56
CA LYS A 41 -7.30 3.38 -2.25
C LYS A 41 -6.15 2.38 -2.49
N ALA A 42 -5.00 2.87 -2.94
CA ALA A 42 -3.81 2.04 -3.14
C ALA A 42 -3.35 1.36 -1.85
N ILE A 43 -3.33 2.09 -0.73
CA ILE A 43 -2.99 1.53 0.59
C ILE A 43 -4.03 0.51 1.05
N ASN A 44 -5.32 0.83 0.97
CA ASN A 44 -6.38 -0.10 1.36
C ASN A 44 -6.32 -1.41 0.58
N ARG A 45 -6.07 -1.32 -0.74
CA ARG A 45 -5.88 -2.48 -1.61
C ARG A 45 -4.68 -3.31 -1.18
N LEU A 46 -3.53 -2.67 -0.98
CA LEU A 46 -2.31 -3.35 -0.54
C LEU A 46 -2.53 -4.10 0.77
N GLU A 47 -3.18 -3.45 1.73
CA GLU A 47 -3.47 -4.01 3.04
C GLU A 47 -4.44 -5.20 2.99
N SER A 48 -5.47 -5.11 2.13
CA SER A 48 -6.36 -6.24 1.85
C SER A 48 -5.60 -7.43 1.28
N TRP A 49 -4.73 -7.20 0.29
CA TRP A 49 -3.92 -8.27 -0.31
C TRP A 49 -2.87 -8.83 0.63
N TYR A 50 -2.28 -8.02 1.50
CA TYR A 50 -1.42 -8.53 2.57
C TYR A 50 -2.19 -9.48 3.49
N SER A 51 -3.43 -9.16 3.87
CA SER A 51 -4.26 -10.07 4.67
C SER A 51 -4.44 -11.44 3.99
N LEU A 52 -4.65 -11.45 2.66
CA LEU A 52 -4.75 -12.70 1.88
C LEU A 52 -3.42 -13.46 1.84
N CYS A 53 -2.30 -12.75 1.62
CA CYS A 53 -0.97 -13.35 1.59
C CYS A 53 -0.57 -13.94 2.95
N CYS A 54 -0.93 -13.29 4.04
CA CYS A 54 -0.59 -13.73 5.39
C CYS A 54 -1.34 -15.00 5.83
N GLY A 55 -2.46 -15.34 5.16
CA GLY A 55 -3.15 -16.62 5.31
C GLY A 55 -2.52 -17.79 4.53
N LYS A 56 -1.49 -17.55 3.69
CA LYS A 56 -0.82 -18.60 2.92
C LYS A 56 0.21 -19.36 3.77
N PRO A 57 0.66 -20.55 3.32
CA PRO A 57 1.80 -21.25 3.93
C PRO A 57 3.05 -20.37 4.00
N GLU A 58 3.86 -20.52 5.04
CA GLU A 58 5.02 -19.65 5.33
C GLU A 58 5.94 -19.46 4.11
N ALA A 59 6.25 -20.55 3.41
CA ALA A 59 7.09 -20.55 2.21
C ALA A 59 6.55 -19.69 1.05
N GLN A 60 5.26 -19.35 1.04
CA GLN A 60 4.60 -18.58 -0.01
C GLN A 60 4.30 -17.13 0.40
N LYS A 61 4.34 -16.80 1.70
CA LYS A 61 3.92 -15.49 2.21
C LYS A 61 4.75 -14.35 1.61
N LEU A 62 6.08 -14.49 1.61
CA LEU A 62 6.98 -13.44 1.13
C LEU A 62 6.76 -13.14 -0.36
N CYS A 63 6.76 -14.18 -1.21
CA CYS A 63 6.55 -14.03 -2.65
C CYS A 63 5.18 -13.40 -2.95
N CYS A 64 4.13 -13.86 -2.26
CA CYS A 64 2.80 -13.27 -2.38
C CYS A 64 2.80 -11.78 -1.98
N ALA A 65 3.38 -11.43 -0.83
CA ALA A 65 3.42 -10.05 -0.35
C ALA A 65 4.18 -9.14 -1.32
N GLN A 66 5.33 -9.59 -1.85
CA GLN A 66 6.10 -8.84 -2.85
C GLN A 66 5.30 -8.62 -4.14
N GLN A 67 4.58 -9.64 -4.61
CA GLN A 67 3.68 -9.51 -5.76
C GLN A 67 2.54 -8.52 -5.48
N ALA A 68 1.89 -8.64 -4.32
CA ALA A 68 0.83 -7.73 -3.89
C ALA A 68 1.31 -6.27 -3.85
N TRP A 69 2.51 -6.04 -3.32
CA TRP A 69 3.14 -4.70 -3.27
C TRP A 69 3.35 -4.13 -4.68
N LYS A 70 4.00 -4.88 -5.58
CA LYS A 70 4.25 -4.44 -6.97
C LYS A 70 2.94 -4.20 -7.72
N LEU A 71 1.96 -5.09 -7.56
CA LEU A 71 0.66 -4.98 -8.23
C LEU A 71 -0.14 -3.76 -7.73
N ALA A 72 -0.14 -3.51 -6.42
CA ALA A 72 -0.90 -2.40 -5.84
C ALA A 72 -0.34 -1.05 -6.30
N LEU A 73 0.99 -0.92 -6.31
CA LEU A 73 1.67 0.27 -6.81
C LEU A 73 1.56 0.42 -8.33
N SER A 74 1.58 -0.68 -9.09
CA SER A 74 1.33 -0.65 -10.53
C SER A 74 -0.07 -0.12 -10.84
N GLN A 75 -1.09 -0.62 -10.14
CA GLN A 75 -2.47 -0.15 -10.31
C GLN A 75 -2.63 1.31 -9.88
N PHE A 76 -1.96 1.73 -8.79
CA PHE A 76 -1.90 3.14 -8.41
C PHE A 76 -1.35 4.01 -9.54
N CYS A 77 -0.24 3.60 -10.17
CA CYS A 77 0.32 4.36 -11.30
C CYS A 77 -0.60 4.41 -12.52
N VAL A 78 -1.31 3.32 -12.84
CA VAL A 78 -2.34 3.34 -13.90
C VAL A 78 -3.46 4.34 -13.56
N GLU A 79 -3.92 4.34 -12.31
CA GLU A 79 -4.94 5.28 -11.85
C GLU A 79 -4.44 6.74 -11.91
N GLU A 80 -3.19 7.01 -11.51
CA GLU A 80 -2.59 8.35 -11.60
C GLU A 80 -2.56 8.88 -13.05
N PHE A 81 -2.07 8.06 -13.99
CA PHE A 81 -2.01 8.43 -15.41
C PHE A 81 -3.36 8.49 -16.11
N SER A 82 -4.41 7.87 -15.56
CA SER A 82 -5.77 7.95 -16.09
C SER A 82 -6.48 9.29 -15.79
N THR A 83 -5.80 10.21 -15.10
CA THR A 83 -6.36 11.51 -14.73
C THR A 83 -5.55 12.66 -15.31
N LYS A 84 -6.13 13.86 -15.36
CA LYS A 84 -5.45 15.07 -15.85
C LYS A 84 -4.56 15.75 -14.80
N THR A 85 -4.28 15.08 -13.67
CA THR A 85 -3.39 15.60 -12.63
C THR A 85 -1.96 15.11 -12.87
N LEU A 86 -0.97 15.84 -12.37
CA LEU A 86 0.40 15.34 -12.33
C LEU A 86 0.42 14.00 -11.59
N ALA A 87 1.01 12.98 -12.21
CA ALA A 87 1.15 11.67 -11.60
C ALA A 87 2.18 11.73 -10.47
N TYR A 88 2.06 10.82 -9.51
CA TYR A 88 3.10 10.62 -8.51
C TYR A 88 4.46 10.33 -9.16
N GLU A 89 5.51 11.04 -8.76
CA GLU A 89 6.84 11.02 -9.40
C GLU A 89 7.38 9.60 -9.64
N CYS A 90 7.20 8.68 -8.69
CA CYS A 90 7.71 7.32 -8.84
C CYS A 90 7.05 6.54 -9.98
N CYS A 91 5.86 6.94 -10.41
CA CYS A 91 5.15 6.32 -11.52
C CYS A 91 5.76 6.63 -12.88
N GLU A 92 6.57 7.68 -12.99
CA GLU A 92 7.28 8.04 -14.23
C GLU A 92 8.41 7.04 -14.54
N PHE A 93 9.00 6.43 -13.51
CA PHE A 93 10.02 5.41 -13.70
C PHE A 93 9.43 4.07 -14.20
N LYS A 94 10.28 3.25 -14.81
CA LYS A 94 9.96 1.93 -15.37
C LYS A 94 10.85 0.84 -14.77
N GLY A 95 10.40 -0.41 -14.86
CA GLY A 95 11.15 -1.56 -14.37
C GLY A 95 11.52 -1.42 -12.88
N ASP A 96 12.74 -1.82 -12.54
CA ASP A 96 13.21 -1.80 -11.15
C ASP A 96 13.40 -0.39 -10.59
N ALA A 97 13.68 0.61 -11.42
CA ALA A 97 13.81 2.00 -10.98
C ALA A 97 12.53 2.53 -10.32
N ARG A 98 11.35 2.07 -10.80
CA ARG A 98 10.06 2.39 -10.17
C ARG A 98 9.99 1.85 -8.75
N TRP A 99 10.40 0.60 -8.56
CA TRP A 99 10.35 -0.07 -7.25
C TRP A 99 11.33 0.59 -6.28
N SER A 100 12.55 0.87 -6.74
CA SER A 100 13.54 1.60 -5.93
C SER A 100 13.05 2.99 -5.52
N CYS A 101 12.32 3.70 -6.38
CA CYS A 101 11.73 5.00 -6.02
C CYS A 101 10.64 4.86 -4.94
N PHE A 102 9.76 3.86 -5.05
CA PHE A 102 8.77 3.62 -4.00
C PHE A 102 9.40 3.11 -2.69
N ASP A 103 10.60 2.56 -2.74
CA ASP A 103 11.29 1.98 -1.57
C ASP A 103 12.44 2.84 -1.03
N SER A 104 12.61 4.08 -1.51
CA SER A 104 13.74 4.94 -1.13
C SER A 104 13.49 5.71 0.17
N GLU A 105 12.37 6.44 0.24
CA GLU A 105 11.98 7.23 1.40
C GLU A 105 10.77 6.59 2.08
N LEU A 106 11.08 5.85 3.16
CA LEU A 106 10.13 5.04 3.90
C LEU A 106 9.88 5.65 5.27
N PRO A 107 8.74 6.35 5.48
CA PRO A 107 8.38 6.86 6.80
C PRO A 107 8.14 5.75 7.83
N ASN A 108 7.82 4.52 7.38
CA ASN A 108 7.56 3.37 8.24
C ASN A 108 8.03 2.07 7.58
N PRO A 109 9.35 1.79 7.55
CA PRO A 109 9.90 0.61 6.88
C PRO A 109 9.54 -0.72 7.58
N ASP A 110 9.36 -0.66 8.90
CA ASP A 110 9.13 -1.83 9.76
C ASP A 110 7.64 -2.09 10.03
N TYR A 111 6.75 -1.36 9.36
CA TYR A 111 5.30 -1.49 9.53
C TYR A 111 4.87 -1.42 11.00
N SER A 112 5.46 -0.49 11.75
CA SER A 112 5.12 -0.22 13.14
C SER A 112 3.65 0.21 13.27
N CYS A 113 3.04 -0.15 14.40
CA CYS A 113 1.67 0.24 14.70
C CYS A 113 1.54 1.75 14.88
N VAL A 114 0.41 2.31 14.45
CA VAL A 114 0.00 3.65 14.88
C VAL A 114 -0.60 3.52 16.27
N GLN A 115 -0.01 4.23 17.25
CA GLN A 115 -0.45 4.16 18.64
C GLN A 115 -1.88 4.72 18.79
N GLY A 116 -2.73 3.99 19.52
CA GLY A 116 -4.12 4.40 19.77
C GLY A 116 -5.06 4.28 18.56
N TYR A 117 -4.63 3.61 17.49
CA TYR A 117 -5.43 3.43 16.28
C TYR A 117 -5.76 1.96 16.02
N THR A 118 -7.02 1.70 15.66
CA THR A 118 -7.50 0.40 15.17
C THR A 118 -8.06 0.58 13.76
N ALA A 119 -7.61 -0.28 12.84
CA ALA A 119 -8.01 -0.24 11.45
C ALA A 119 -9.51 -0.53 11.31
N PRO A 120 -10.30 0.37 10.70
CA PRO A 120 -11.69 0.08 10.37
C PRO A 120 -11.77 -0.99 9.28
N ALA A 121 -12.89 -1.70 9.24
CA ALA A 121 -13.21 -2.56 8.11
C ALA A 121 -13.34 -1.71 6.84
N VAL A 122 -12.60 -2.06 5.80
CA VAL A 122 -12.76 -1.49 4.46
C VAL A 122 -13.56 -2.49 3.65
N LEU A 123 -14.75 -2.08 3.21
CA LEU A 123 -15.50 -2.87 2.22
C LEU A 123 -14.67 -2.90 0.94
N SER A 124 -14.40 -4.09 0.43
CA SER A 124 -13.78 -4.26 -0.88
C SER A 124 -14.76 -3.81 -1.95
N GLU A 125 -14.44 -2.71 -2.64
CA GLU A 125 -15.08 -2.29 -3.90
C GLU A 125 -14.54 -3.10 -5.09
#